data_AF-X0X1H5-F1
#
_entry.id   AF-X0X1H5-F1
#
_cell.length_a   1.000
_cell.length_b   1.000
_cell.length_c   1.000
_cell.angle_alpha   90.00
_cell.angle_beta   90.00
_cell.angle_gamma   90.00
#
_symmetry.space_group_name_H-M   'P 1'
#
loop_
_entity.id
_entity.type
_entity.pdbx_description
1 polymer ?
#
loop_
_entity_poly.entity_id
_entity_poly.type
_entity_poly.pdbx_seq_one_letter_code
_entity_poly.pdbx_strand_id
1 'polypeptide(L)' 'MAVPEITESFTSKVNRVTLGATKEDGGTRTSTITVGGSANMVYGGSTADTGEKPVVAMDVLD' A
#
# COMPACT_ATOMS: atom_id res chain seq x y z
N MET A 1 -12.84 32.58 11.84
CA MET A 1 -11.53 32.12 12.35
C MET A 1 -11.16 30.88 11.55
N ALA A 2 -9.97 30.84 10.95
CA ALA A 2 -9.52 29.66 10.21
C ALA A 2 -9.09 28.57 11.21
N VAL A 3 -9.49 27.32 10.95
CA VAL A 3 -9.06 26.17 11.74
C VAL A 3 -7.70 25.74 11.21
N PRO A 4 -6.64 25.69 12.03
CA PRO A 4 -5.33 25.22 11.59
C PRO A 4 -5.37 23.72 11.30
N GLU A 5 -4.69 23.31 10.23
CA GLU A 5 -4.50 21.89 9.91
C GLU A 5 -3.43 21.29 10.81
N ILE A 6 -3.74 20.18 11.48
CA ILE A 6 -2.79 19.42 12.29
C ILE A 6 -2.24 18.31 11.40
N THR A 7 -0.99 18.45 10.98
CA THR A 7 -0.28 17.42 10.21
C THR A 7 0.71 16.69 11.11
N GLU A 8 0.74 15.37 11.00
CA GLU A 8 1.77 14.53 11.60
C GLU A 8 2.86 14.25 10.57
N SER A 9 4.12 14.27 10.99
CA SER A 9 5.28 13.99 10.11
C SER A 9 5.95 12.70 10.56
N PHE A 10 5.81 11.64 9.77
CA PHE A 10 6.47 10.36 10.01
C PHE A 10 7.80 10.29 9.26
N THR A 11 8.89 10.00 9.95
CA THR A 11 10.25 9.94 9.36
C THR A 11 10.45 8.71 8.46
N SER A 12 9.60 7.69 8.59
CA SER A 12 9.71 6.43 7.87
C SER A 12 8.36 5.96 7.35
N LYS A 13 8.39 4.96 6.46
CA LYS A 13 7.23 4.36 5.82
C LYS A 13 7.27 2.84 5.89
N VAL A 14 6.11 2.22 5.78
CA VAL A 14 5.98 0.76 5.63
C VAL A 14 6.65 0.33 4.33
N ASN A 15 7.32 -0.83 4.35
CA ASN A 15 7.93 -1.40 3.16
C ASN A 15 6.89 -1.66 2.07
N ARG A 16 7.28 -1.48 0.81
CA ARG A 16 6.48 -1.94 -0.33
C ARG A 16 6.90 -3.34 -0.72
N VAL A 17 5.91 -4.22 -0.88
CA VAL A 17 6.11 -5.62 -1.26
C VAL A 17 5.28 -5.92 -2.48
N THR A 18 5.91 -6.45 -3.52
CA THR A 18 5.24 -6.88 -4.76
C THR A 18 5.04 -8.39 -4.73
N LEU A 19 3.81 -8.83 -4.96
CA LEU A 19 3.38 -10.22 -4.98
C LEU A 19 3.11 -10.66 -6.42
N GLY A 20 3.71 -11.80 -6.79
CA GLY A 20 3.62 -12.37 -8.14
C GLY A 20 4.70 -11.86 -9.09
N ALA A 21 4.80 -12.51 -10.25
CA ALA A 21 5.73 -12.17 -11.32
C ALA A 21 5.05 -12.42 -12.68
N THR A 22 5.17 -11.47 -13.60
CA THR A 22 4.63 -11.61 -14.96
C THR A 22 5.57 -12.43 -15.85
N LYS A 23 5.17 -12.72 -17.09
CA LYS A 23 6.04 -13.41 -18.06
C LYS A 23 7.35 -12.66 -18.33
N GLU A 24 7.31 -11.33 -18.31
CA GLU A 24 8.50 -10.48 -18.51
C GLU A 24 9.45 -10.57 -17.30
N ASP A 25 8.89 -10.79 -16.11
CA ASP A 25 9.64 -10.98 -14.86
C ASP A 25 10.04 -12.45 -14.60
N GLY A 26 9.84 -13.34 -15.57
CA GLY A 26 10.14 -14.78 -15.45
C GLY A 26 9.08 -15.62 -14.72
N GLY A 27 7.89 -15.08 -14.48
CA GLY A 27 6.75 -15.77 -13.88
C GLY A 27 5.65 -16.18 -14.88
N THR A 28 4.52 -16.64 -14.34
CA THR A 28 3.35 -17.08 -15.13
C THR A 28 2.07 -16.33 -14.78
N ARG A 29 2.12 -15.37 -13.83
CA ARG A 29 0.96 -14.57 -13.47
C ARG A 29 0.67 -13.56 -14.57
N THR A 30 -0.61 -13.23 -14.76
CA THR A 30 -1.04 -12.18 -15.68
C THR A 30 -0.77 -10.78 -15.14
N SER A 31 -0.71 -10.63 -13.81
CA SER A 31 -0.49 -9.35 -13.14
C SER A 31 0.22 -9.54 -11.80
N THR A 32 0.78 -8.46 -11.26
CA THR A 32 1.37 -8.36 -9.93
C THR A 32 0.51 -7.47 -9.02
N ILE A 33 0.65 -7.63 -7.71
CA ILE A 33 -0.04 -6.81 -6.70
C ILE A 33 1.00 -6.25 -5.74
N THR A 34 1.04 -4.93 -5.57
CA THR A 34 1.94 -4.27 -4.61
C THR A 34 1.13 -3.84 -3.38
N VAL A 35 1.68 -4.09 -2.18
CA VAL A 35 1.08 -3.69 -0.89
C VAL A 35 2.08 -2.90 -0.04
N GLY A 36 1.57 -2.12 0.92
CA GLY A 36 2.37 -1.34 1.86
C GLY A 36 2.70 0.07 1.35
N GLY A 37 3.81 0.64 1.81
CA GLY A 37 4.22 2.00 1.42
C GLY A 37 3.59 3.16 2.18
N SER A 38 2.69 2.90 3.13
CA SER A 38 2.07 3.94 3.97
C SER A 38 3.10 4.65 4.85
N ALA A 39 2.99 5.96 4.93
CA ALA A 39 3.75 6.89 5.77
C ALA A 39 2.83 7.72 6.68
N ASN A 40 1.63 7.24 6.96
CA ASN A 40 0.62 7.89 7.79
C ASN A 40 -0.13 6.87 8.66
N MET A 41 -0.99 7.37 9.56
CA MET A 41 -1.90 6.51 10.29
C MET A 41 -2.97 5.92 9.36
N VAL A 42 -3.42 4.70 9.64
CA VAL A 42 -4.36 3.97 8.79
C VAL A 42 -5.65 4.78 8.57
N TYR A 43 -5.90 5.15 7.31
CA TYR A 43 -7.03 6.00 6.86
C TYR A 43 -7.09 7.41 7.45
N GLY A 44 -6.01 7.88 8.08
CA GLY A 44 -5.85 9.25 8.58
C GLY A 44 -4.83 10.05 7.78
N GLY A 45 -4.71 11.35 8.06
CA GLY A 45 -3.72 12.22 7.43
C GLY A 45 -3.91 12.40 5.92
N SER A 46 -2.82 12.70 5.21
CA SER A 46 -2.85 12.99 3.77
C SER A 46 -3.04 11.73 2.93
N THR A 47 -3.84 11.82 1.86
CA THR A 47 -3.98 10.76 0.86
C THR A 47 -2.68 10.44 0.14
N ALA A 48 -1.73 11.39 0.09
CA ALA A 48 -0.43 11.19 -0.54
C ALA A 48 0.43 10.17 0.22
N ASP A 49 0.22 10.05 1.54
CA ASP A 49 1.02 9.19 2.42
C ASP A 49 0.38 7.82 2.69
N THR A 50 -0.78 7.54 2.09
CA THR A 50 -1.56 6.33 2.41
C THR A 50 -0.93 5.03 1.85
N GLY A 51 -0.04 5.12 0.86
CA GLY A 51 0.56 3.95 0.22
C GLY A 51 -0.41 3.21 -0.71
N GLU A 52 -0.23 1.90 -0.86
CA GLU A 52 -1.09 1.05 -1.70
C GLU A 52 -2.41 0.70 -1.00
N LYS A 53 -3.47 0.50 -1.80
CA LYS A 53 -4.78 0.09 -1.26
C LYS A 53 -4.71 -1.33 -0.68
N PRO A 54 -5.39 -1.61 0.46
CA PRO A 54 -5.52 -2.96 0.97
C PRO A 54 -6.19 -3.89 -0.05
N VAL A 55 -5.72 -5.13 -0.09
CA VAL A 55 -6.27 -6.20 -0.94
C VAL A 55 -6.72 -7.36 -0.07
N VAL A 56 -7.73 -8.09 -0.55
CA VAL A 56 -8.28 -9.27 0.12
C VAL A 56 -8.06 -10.47 -0.78
N ALA A 57 -7.44 -11.52 -0.24
CA ALA A 57 -7.37 -12.82 -0.88
C ALA A 57 -8.49 -13.71 -0.31
N MET A 58 -9.07 -14.55 -1.16
CA MET A 58 -10.03 -15.56 -0.75
C MET A 58 -9.30 -16.89 -0.55
N ASP A 59 -9.65 -17.58 0.54
CA ASP A 59 -9.13 -18.91 0.82
C ASP A 59 -9.77 -19.94 -0.14
N VAL A 60 -8.96 -20.86 -0.64
CA VAL A 60 -9.36 -21.92 -1.58
C VAL A 60 -8.69 -23.21 -1.12
N LEU A 61 -9.51 -24.16 -0.68
CA LEU A 61 -9.04 -25.48 -0.25
C LEU A 61 -8.55 -26.29 -1.46
N ASP A 62 -7.68 -27.26 -1.22
CA ASP A 62 -7.05 -28.10 -2.24
C ASP A 62 -8.01 -29.06 -2.96
#